data_AF-A0AAU3G817-F1
#
_entry.id   AF-A0AAU3G817-F1
#
_cell.length_a   1.000
_cell.length_b   1.000
_cell.length_c   1.000
_cell.angle_alpha   90.00
_cell.angle_beta   90.00
_cell.angle_gamma   90.00
#
_symmetry.space_group_name_H-M   'P 1'
#
loop_
_entity.id
_entity.type
_entity.pdbx_description
1 polymer ?
#
loop_
_entity_poly.entity_id
_entity_poly.type
_entity_poly.pdbx_seq_one_letter_code
_entity_poly.pdbx_strand_id
1 'polypeptide(L)'
;MRRTFQDLASLAARLGVGGIFFANGWHKLEFGLTATSEQFAKMDAPGPGIWAAATMLIELIGGALLVAGLAVPACGLILFVEALAVFVLVSGDTGLPLTGGDINLIVALGAASVLLAVVGAGRLSIDHLVVIRRREAEAADEMAADAEADDVISSWRETSRETAPPKDAGPVDAGAETPAKGPVTFPQGKTESGDTAEVTAPRKTRPRRPARPVGDAQDTTPGSPVDAPSASSAPSSSSASAGKRDRLVAGGRKATTDTDPG
;
A
#
# COMPACT_ATOMS: atom_id res chain seq x y z
N MET A 1 14.67 5.89 -9.53
CA MET A 1 14.73 6.17 -8.08
C MET A 1 13.39 6.57 -7.47
N ARG A 2 12.70 7.63 -7.93
CA ARG A 2 11.44 8.09 -7.31
C ARG A 2 10.35 7.01 -7.17
N ARG A 3 10.17 6.15 -8.18
CA ARG A 3 9.20 5.03 -8.13
C ARG A 3 9.55 3.98 -7.07
N THR A 4 10.82 3.60 -6.96
CA THR A 4 11.29 2.63 -5.96
C THR A 4 11.05 3.13 -4.53
N PHE A 5 11.27 4.43 -4.29
CA PHE A 5 10.95 5.04 -3.00
C PHE A 5 9.45 5.07 -2.72
N GLN A 6 8.61 5.30 -3.73
CA GLN A 6 7.14 5.23 -3.59
C GLN A 6 6.67 3.81 -3.27
N ASP A 7 7.25 2.80 -3.94
CA ASP A 7 6.94 1.39 -3.69
C ASP A 7 7.34 0.98 -2.26
N LEU A 8 8.53 1.40 -1.81
CA LEU A 8 9.01 1.13 -0.45
C LEU A 8 8.18 1.86 0.61
N ALA A 9 7.79 3.11 0.35
CA ALA A 9 6.93 3.88 1.25
C ALA A 9 5.53 3.27 1.36
N SER A 10 4.93 2.84 0.23
CA SER A 10 3.64 2.13 0.23
C SER A 10 3.75 0.82 1.00
N LEU A 11 4.83 0.04 0.80
CA LEU A 11 5.06 -1.20 1.55
C LEU A 11 5.17 -0.92 3.05
N ALA A 12 6.01 0.04 3.46
CA ALA A 12 6.19 0.39 4.86
C ALA A 12 4.87 0.87 5.50
N ALA A 13 4.10 1.70 4.78
CA ALA A 13 2.79 2.15 5.25
C ALA A 13 1.81 0.98 5.41
N ARG A 14 1.78 0.02 4.48
CA ARG A 14 0.94 -1.17 4.59
C ARG A 14 1.34 -2.08 5.75
N LEU A 15 2.64 -2.29 5.96
CA LEU A 15 3.15 -3.07 7.09
C LEU A 15 2.80 -2.41 8.42
N GLY A 16 2.95 -1.10 8.53
CA GLY A 16 2.61 -0.34 9.74
C GLY A 16 1.11 -0.33 10.01
N VAL A 17 0.33 0.22 9.08
CA VAL A 17 -1.13 0.39 9.24
C VAL A 17 -1.82 -0.98 9.32
N GLY A 18 -1.56 -1.86 8.36
CA GLY A 18 -2.16 -3.19 8.33
C GLY A 18 -1.71 -4.07 9.50
N GLY A 19 -0.45 -3.92 9.94
CA GLY A 19 0.06 -4.63 11.11
C GLY A 19 -0.62 -4.20 12.41
N ILE A 20 -0.90 -2.90 12.59
CA ILE A 20 -1.62 -2.41 13.77
C ILE A 20 -3.06 -2.93 13.78
N PHE A 21 -3.79 -2.84 12.65
CA PHE A 21 -5.13 -3.42 12.55
C PHE A 21 -5.12 -4.93 12.81
N PHE A 22 -4.18 -5.66 12.20
CA PHE A 22 -4.05 -7.11 12.43
C PHE A 22 -3.83 -7.42 13.92
N ALA A 23 -2.94 -6.69 14.59
CA ALA A 23 -2.66 -6.86 16.01
C ALA A 23 -3.89 -6.56 16.88
N ASN A 24 -4.66 -5.52 16.56
CA ASN A 24 -5.90 -5.18 17.26
C ASN A 24 -6.95 -6.30 17.09
N GLY A 25 -7.14 -6.79 15.86
CA GLY A 25 -8.06 -7.89 15.59
C GLY A 25 -7.62 -9.19 16.26
N TRP A 26 -6.31 -9.43 16.31
CA TRP A 26 -5.74 -10.58 17.02
C TRP A 26 -5.99 -10.51 18.52
N HIS A 27 -5.79 -9.37 19.17
CA HIS A 27 -6.12 -9.21 20.58
C HIS A 27 -7.63 -9.40 20.86
N LYS A 28 -8.51 -8.90 19.98
CA LYS A 28 -9.97 -9.15 20.09
C LYS A 28 -10.30 -10.65 19.98
N LEU A 29 -9.58 -11.37 19.11
CA LEU A 29 -9.72 -12.82 18.98
C LEU A 29 -9.24 -13.57 20.23
N GLU A 30 -8.10 -13.18 20.79
CA GLU A 30 -7.54 -13.78 22.01
C GLU A 30 -8.41 -13.53 23.25
N PHE A 31 -8.92 -12.31 23.41
CA PHE A 31 -9.87 -11.99 24.49
C PHE A 31 -11.23 -12.68 24.29
N GLY A 32 -11.56 -13.02 23.05
CA GLY A 32 -12.81 -13.67 22.70
C GLY A 32 -13.96 -12.68 22.49
N LEU A 33 -14.98 -13.17 21.79
CA LEU A 33 -16.14 -12.38 21.39
C LEU A 33 -16.93 -11.84 22.57
N THR A 34 -17.13 -12.63 23.64
CA THR A 34 -17.90 -12.19 24.81
C THR A 34 -17.25 -11.01 25.51
N ALA A 35 -15.95 -11.09 25.83
CA ALA A 35 -15.23 -10.02 26.49
C ALA A 35 -15.16 -8.75 25.62
N THR A 36 -14.95 -8.93 24.31
CA THR A 36 -14.96 -7.80 23.36
C THR A 36 -16.35 -7.15 23.28
N SER A 37 -17.42 -7.95 23.33
CA SER A 37 -18.80 -7.44 23.35
C SER A 37 -19.07 -6.61 24.60
N GLU A 38 -18.54 -7.01 25.76
CA GLU A 38 -18.64 -6.22 27.00
C GLU A 38 -17.91 -4.88 26.90
N GLN A 39 -16.78 -4.82 26.18
CA GLN A 39 -16.10 -3.55 25.90
C GLN A 39 -16.99 -2.62 25.07
N PHE A 40 -17.61 -3.14 24.00
CA PHE A 40 -18.56 -2.37 23.19
C PHE A 40 -19.83 -1.95 23.97
N ALA A 41 -20.29 -2.78 24.90
CA ALA A 41 -21.43 -2.45 25.75
C ALA A 41 -21.15 -1.26 26.68
N LYS A 42 -19.92 -1.12 27.19
CA LYS A 42 -19.50 0.02 28.04
C LYS A 42 -19.49 1.37 27.31
N MET A 43 -19.55 1.35 25.98
CA MET A 43 -19.61 2.55 25.14
C MET A 43 -20.99 2.75 24.52
N ASP A 44 -22.01 2.07 25.05
CA ASP A 44 -23.39 2.13 24.56
C ASP A 44 -23.53 1.79 23.06
N ALA A 45 -22.64 0.93 22.54
CA ALA A 45 -22.68 0.55 21.13
C ALA A 45 -23.96 -0.25 20.82
N PRO A 46 -24.71 0.09 19.76
CA PRO A 46 -25.92 -0.64 19.41
C PRO A 46 -25.58 -2.05 18.93
N GLY A 47 -26.10 -3.07 19.63
CA GLY A 47 -25.78 -4.48 19.35
C GLY A 47 -24.29 -4.82 19.57
N PRO A 48 -23.77 -4.78 20.82
CA PRO A 48 -22.34 -4.93 21.12
C PRO A 48 -21.69 -6.20 20.55
N GLY A 49 -22.44 -7.30 20.49
CA GLY A 49 -21.96 -8.56 19.89
C GLY A 49 -21.69 -8.46 18.39
N ILE A 50 -22.46 -7.66 17.66
CA ILE A 50 -22.24 -7.44 16.23
C ILE A 50 -20.98 -6.59 16.03
N TRP A 51 -20.80 -5.54 16.82
CA TRP A 51 -19.58 -4.72 16.80
C TRP A 51 -18.34 -5.54 17.11
N ALA A 52 -18.40 -6.37 18.15
CA ALA A 52 -17.29 -7.24 18.52
C ALA A 52 -16.88 -8.17 17.37
N ALA A 53 -17.84 -8.86 16.76
CA ALA A 53 -17.57 -9.76 15.65
C ALA A 53 -17.09 -9.00 14.40
N ALA A 54 -17.74 -7.88 14.05
CA ALA A 54 -17.43 -7.10 12.87
C ALA A 54 -16.03 -6.47 12.95
N THR A 55 -15.71 -5.77 14.04
CA THR A 55 -14.40 -5.13 14.21
C THR A 55 -13.30 -6.17 14.28
N MET A 56 -13.47 -7.26 15.02
CA MET A 56 -12.50 -8.36 15.06
C MET A 56 -12.19 -8.91 13.65
N LEU A 57 -13.21 -9.22 12.85
CA LEU A 57 -13.02 -9.76 11.51
C LEU A 57 -12.43 -8.72 10.54
N ILE A 58 -12.91 -7.48 10.57
CA ILE A 58 -12.45 -6.40 9.70
C ILE A 58 -10.98 -6.08 9.98
N GLU A 59 -10.63 -5.92 11.25
CA GLU A 59 -9.26 -5.58 11.65
C GLU A 59 -8.29 -6.72 11.36
N LEU A 60 -8.67 -7.96 11.69
CA LEU A 60 -7.81 -9.12 11.50
C LEU A 60 -7.62 -9.44 10.01
N ILE A 61 -8.71 -9.62 9.27
CA ILE A 61 -8.63 -10.01 7.85
C ILE A 61 -8.19 -8.80 7.02
N GLY A 62 -8.79 -7.63 7.23
CA GLY A 62 -8.43 -6.41 6.50
C GLY A 62 -6.99 -6.01 6.74
N GLY A 63 -6.50 -6.10 7.99
CA GLY A 63 -5.09 -5.87 8.32
C GLY A 63 -4.15 -6.85 7.61
N ALA A 64 -4.47 -8.15 7.64
CA ALA A 64 -3.68 -9.19 6.96
C ALA A 64 -3.63 -8.97 5.43
N LEU A 65 -4.77 -8.69 4.80
CA LEU A 65 -4.84 -8.44 3.36
C LEU A 65 -4.10 -7.15 2.98
N LEU A 66 -4.20 -6.11 3.80
CA LEU A 66 -3.48 -4.86 3.58
C LEU A 66 -1.96 -5.07 3.66
N VAL A 67 -1.46 -5.81 4.65
CA VAL A 67 -0.06 -6.23 4.78
C VAL A 67 0.40 -7.00 3.53
N ALA A 68 -0.39 -8.00 3.12
CA ALA A 68 -0.12 -8.79 1.91
C ALA A 68 -0.15 -7.94 0.62
N GLY A 69 -0.80 -6.78 0.65
CA GLY A 69 -0.98 -5.94 -0.52
C GLY A 69 -2.03 -6.52 -1.48
N LEU A 70 -3.06 -7.16 -0.95
CA LEU A 70 -4.18 -7.69 -1.72
C LEU A 70 -5.39 -6.75 -1.61
N ALA A 71 -5.98 -6.38 -2.75
CA ALA A 71 -7.16 -5.51 -2.80
C ALA A 71 -7.03 -4.24 -1.93
N VAL A 72 -5.84 -3.62 -1.92
CA VAL A 72 -5.47 -2.52 -1.01
C VAL A 72 -6.48 -1.36 -1.02
N PRO A 73 -7.00 -0.90 -2.18
CA PRO A 73 -8.05 0.13 -2.20
C PRO A 73 -9.28 -0.25 -1.39
N ALA A 74 -9.76 -1.48 -1.54
CA ALA A 74 -10.94 -1.96 -0.83
C ALA A 74 -10.66 -2.14 0.67
N CYS A 75 -9.53 -2.77 1.02
CA CYS A 75 -9.14 -2.97 2.41
C CYS A 75 -8.97 -1.63 3.14
N GLY A 76 -8.31 -0.64 2.51
CA GLY A 76 -8.14 0.69 3.08
C GLY A 76 -9.48 1.42 3.33
N LEU A 77 -10.45 1.30 2.40
CA LEU A 77 -11.78 1.88 2.63
C LEU A 77 -12.54 1.19 3.75
N ILE A 78 -12.52 -0.15 3.79
CA ILE A 78 -13.20 -0.92 4.85
C ILE A 78 -12.62 -0.58 6.23
N LEU A 79 -11.28 -0.56 6.35
CA LEU A 79 -10.60 -0.20 7.60
C LEU A 79 -10.82 1.26 7.98
N PHE A 80 -10.92 2.18 7.01
CA PHE A 80 -11.28 3.57 7.29
C PHE A 80 -12.71 3.69 7.84
N VAL A 81 -13.68 2.99 7.23
CA VAL A 81 -15.07 3.01 7.70
C VAL A 81 -15.19 2.43 9.10
N GLU A 82 -14.46 1.35 9.39
CA GLU A 82 -14.39 0.76 10.74
C GLU A 82 -13.80 1.75 11.75
N ALA A 83 -12.64 2.36 11.45
CA ALA A 83 -12.01 3.34 12.33
C ALA A 83 -12.91 4.56 12.58
N LEU A 84 -13.61 5.04 11.54
CA LEU A 84 -14.57 6.14 11.67
C LEU A 84 -15.76 5.74 12.55
N ALA A 85 -16.28 4.51 12.38
CA ALA A 85 -17.38 4.02 13.18
C ALA A 85 -17.00 3.91 14.67
N VAL A 86 -15.83 3.34 14.97
CA VAL A 86 -15.31 3.28 16.35
C VAL A 86 -15.04 4.67 16.90
N PHE A 87 -14.49 5.59 16.10
CA PHE A 87 -14.28 6.98 16.50
C PHE A 87 -15.60 7.65 16.93
N VAL A 88 -16.69 7.46 16.19
CA VAL A 88 -18.00 8.03 16.54
C VAL A 88 -18.53 7.45 17.85
N LEU A 89 -18.34 6.14 18.10
CA LEU A 89 -18.74 5.51 19.37
C LEU A 89 -17.95 6.06 20.58
N VAL A 90 -16.65 6.29 20.41
CA VAL A 90 -15.76 6.73 21.50
C VAL A 90 -15.81 8.26 21.71
N SER A 91 -16.19 9.04 20.70
CA SER A 91 -16.23 10.50 20.78
C SER A 91 -17.22 11.05 21.83
N GLY A 92 -18.14 10.22 22.34
CA GLY A 92 -19.04 10.56 23.44
C GLY A 92 -18.41 10.49 24.84
N ASP A 93 -17.39 9.64 25.03
CA ASP A 93 -16.74 9.40 26.33
C ASP A 93 -15.24 9.15 26.14
N THR A 94 -14.43 10.19 26.33
CA THR A 94 -12.97 10.19 26.08
C THR A 94 -12.13 9.33 27.03
N GLY A 95 -12.76 8.57 27.93
CA GLY A 95 -12.10 7.92 29.07
C GLY A 95 -11.83 6.42 28.94
N LEU A 96 -12.40 5.72 27.95
CA LEU A 96 -12.29 4.27 27.83
C LEU A 96 -11.35 3.87 26.69
N PRO A 97 -10.14 3.35 26.98
CA PRO A 97 -9.28 2.82 25.94
C PRO A 97 -9.91 1.53 25.39
N LEU A 98 -10.26 1.54 24.11
CA LEU A 98 -10.49 0.30 23.40
C LEU A 98 -9.18 -0.47 23.31
N THR A 99 -9.28 -1.79 23.16
CA THR A 99 -8.17 -2.63 22.75
C THR A 99 -7.67 -2.14 21.38
N GLY A 100 -6.73 -1.20 21.38
CA GLY A 100 -6.21 -0.58 20.14
C GLY A 100 -5.77 0.88 20.21
N GLY A 101 -6.00 1.63 21.30
CA GLY A 101 -5.36 2.94 21.52
C GLY A 101 -6.30 4.12 21.78
N ASP A 102 -5.70 5.29 22.00
CA ASP A 102 -6.42 6.55 22.22
C ASP A 102 -7.07 7.06 20.92
N ILE A 103 -7.94 8.06 21.05
CA ILE A 103 -8.68 8.61 19.90
C ILE A 103 -7.75 9.17 18.81
N ASN A 104 -6.56 9.64 19.18
CA ASN A 104 -5.56 10.15 18.23
C ASN A 104 -5.06 9.04 17.30
N LEU A 105 -4.80 7.84 17.84
CA LEU A 105 -4.38 6.70 17.03
C LEU A 105 -5.47 6.26 16.06
N ILE A 106 -6.75 6.26 16.48
CA ILE A 106 -7.89 5.91 15.60
C ILE A 106 -7.96 6.89 14.43
N VAL A 107 -7.85 8.20 14.68
CA VAL A 107 -7.86 9.21 13.61
C VAL A 107 -6.66 9.05 12.68
N ALA A 108 -5.46 8.80 13.23
CA ALA A 108 -4.25 8.57 12.44
C ALA A 108 -4.37 7.33 11.54
N LEU A 109 -4.88 6.21 12.08
CA LEU A 109 -5.14 4.99 11.32
C LEU A 109 -6.20 5.20 10.25
N GLY A 110 -7.31 5.89 10.57
CA GLY A 110 -8.33 6.23 9.59
C GLY A 110 -7.77 7.06 8.41
N ALA A 111 -7.01 8.12 8.72
CA ALA A 111 -6.38 8.95 7.70
C ALA A 111 -5.35 8.17 6.86
N ALA A 112 -4.56 7.31 7.49
CA ALA A 112 -3.59 6.47 6.78
C ALA A 112 -4.28 5.41 5.91
N SER A 113 -5.39 4.84 6.37
CA SER A 113 -6.20 3.87 5.62
C SER A 113 -6.81 4.49 4.37
N VAL A 114 -7.38 5.71 4.45
CA VAL A 114 -7.91 6.39 3.26
C VAL A 114 -6.80 6.79 2.29
N LEU A 115 -5.62 7.18 2.80
CA LEU A 115 -4.45 7.45 1.97
C LEU A 115 -4.00 6.20 1.21
N LEU A 116 -3.90 5.05 1.90
CA LEU A 116 -3.58 3.77 1.28
C LEU A 116 -4.65 3.34 0.28
N ALA A 117 -5.92 3.65 0.54
CA ALA A 117 -7.00 3.35 -0.39
C ALA A 117 -6.83 4.09 -1.73
N VAL A 118 -6.37 5.35 -1.69
CA VAL A 118 -6.14 6.19 -2.88
C VAL A 118 -4.82 5.87 -3.56
N VAL A 119 -3.75 5.66 -2.80
CA VAL A 119 -2.40 5.38 -3.34
C VAL A 119 -2.30 3.96 -3.89
N GLY A 120 -3.01 3.01 -3.29
CA GLY A 120 -3.00 1.60 -3.67
C GLY A 120 -1.77 0.82 -3.18
N ALA A 121 -1.64 -0.41 -3.68
CA ALA A 121 -0.72 -1.42 -3.16
C ALA A 121 0.78 -1.19 -3.50
N GLY A 122 1.07 -0.40 -4.53
CA GLY A 122 2.41 -0.30 -5.13
C GLY A 122 2.85 -1.61 -5.80
N ARG A 123 4.08 -1.63 -6.33
CA ARG A 123 4.61 -2.80 -7.09
C ARG A 123 5.04 -3.96 -6.20
N LEU A 124 5.37 -3.69 -4.93
CA LEU A 124 5.74 -4.70 -3.93
C LEU A 124 4.49 -5.28 -3.26
N SER A 125 3.56 -5.83 -4.06
CA SER A 125 2.27 -6.35 -3.60
C SER A 125 1.94 -7.67 -4.27
N ILE A 126 1.14 -8.51 -3.61
CA ILE A 126 0.66 -9.76 -4.21
C ILE A 126 -0.21 -9.45 -5.44
N ASP A 127 -1.04 -8.40 -5.40
CA ASP A 127 -1.82 -7.94 -6.57
C ASP A 127 -0.92 -7.77 -7.81
N HIS A 128 0.24 -7.13 -7.64
CA HIS A 128 1.17 -6.91 -8.76
C HIS A 128 1.81 -8.22 -9.25
N LEU A 129 2.18 -9.12 -8.34
CA LEU A 129 2.76 -10.41 -8.69
C LEU A 129 1.78 -11.28 -9.49
N VAL A 130 0.51 -11.31 -9.11
CA VAL A 130 -0.54 -12.06 -9.81
C VAL A 130 -0.76 -11.50 -11.23
N VAL A 131 -0.78 -10.17 -11.38
CA VAL A 131 -0.94 -9.52 -12.70
C VAL A 131 0.23 -9.83 -13.63
N ILE A 132 1.48 -9.84 -13.11
CA ILE A 132 2.66 -10.17 -13.92
C ILE A 132 2.58 -11.63 -14.39
N ARG A 133 2.35 -12.56 -13.45
CA ARG A 133 2.25 -14.00 -13.74
C ARG A 133 1.19 -14.31 -14.79
N ARG A 134 0.04 -13.65 -14.73
CA ARG A 134 -1.05 -13.84 -15.69
C ARG A 134 -0.66 -13.38 -17.10
N ARG A 135 0.03 -12.25 -17.23
CA ARG A 135 0.51 -11.75 -18.53
C ARG A 135 1.59 -12.63 -19.13
N GLU A 136 2.48 -13.17 -18.29
CA GLU A 136 3.50 -14.13 -18.72
C GLU A 136 2.87 -15.43 -19.24
N ALA A 137 1.82 -15.92 -18.58
CA ALA A 137 1.07 -17.09 -19.04
C ALA A 137 0.35 -16.82 -20.37
N GLU A 138 -0.36 -15.69 -20.49
CA GLU A 138 -1.05 -15.30 -21.74
C GLU A 138 -0.07 -15.17 -22.93
N ALA A 139 1.14 -14.63 -22.70
CA ALA A 139 2.17 -14.52 -23.75
C ALA A 139 2.79 -15.88 -24.13
N ALA A 140 2.93 -16.81 -23.18
CA ALA A 140 3.41 -18.15 -23.45
C ALA A 140 2.40 -18.96 -24.27
N ASP A 141 1.10 -18.81 -23.97
CA ASP A 141 0.02 -19.42 -24.74
C ASP A 141 -0.02 -18.87 -26.18
N GLU A 142 0.19 -17.56 -26.37
CA GLU A 142 0.28 -16.94 -27.71
C GLU A 142 1.48 -17.47 -28.51
N MET A 143 2.67 -17.58 -27.89
CA MET A 143 3.85 -18.15 -28.55
C MET A 143 3.68 -19.64 -28.91
N ALA A 144 2.97 -20.40 -28.08
CA ALA A 144 2.65 -21.79 -28.37
C ALA A 144 1.68 -21.93 -29.55
N ALA A 145 0.67 -21.06 -29.61
CA ALA A 145 -0.27 -21.01 -30.72
C ALA A 145 0.40 -20.61 -32.05
N ASP A 146 1.30 -19.62 -32.03
CA ASP A 146 2.07 -19.21 -33.20
C ASP A 146 3.00 -20.34 -33.70
N ALA A 147 3.67 -21.05 -32.78
CA ALA A 147 4.52 -22.19 -33.13
C ALA A 147 3.72 -23.35 -33.74
N GLU A 148 2.52 -23.64 -33.20
CA GLU A 148 1.62 -24.64 -33.77
C GLU A 148 1.12 -24.23 -35.17
N ALA A 149 0.80 -22.95 -35.37
CA ALA A 149 0.41 -22.43 -36.68
C ALA A 149 1.53 -22.57 -37.73
N ASP A 150 2.77 -22.26 -37.35
CA ASP A 150 3.94 -22.42 -38.22
C ASP A 150 4.21 -23.90 -38.57
N ASP A 151 4.07 -24.81 -37.60
CA ASP A 151 4.20 -26.25 -37.82
C ASP A 151 3.14 -26.76 -38.81
N VAL A 152 1.87 -26.37 -38.61
CA VAL A 152 0.78 -26.70 -39.54
C VAL A 152 1.12 -26.18 -40.94
N ILE A 153 1.46 -24.91 -41.11
CA ILE A 153 1.81 -24.32 -42.42
C ILE A 153 2.97 -25.08 -43.08
N SER A 154 3.96 -25.52 -42.30
CA SER A 154 5.09 -26.29 -42.79
C SER A 154 4.66 -27.68 -43.32
N SER A 155 3.78 -28.36 -42.60
CA SER A 155 3.26 -29.69 -42.99
C SER A 155 2.50 -29.65 -44.33
N TRP A 156 1.73 -28.60 -44.58
CA TRP A 156 1.05 -28.40 -45.87
C TRP A 156 2.04 -28.12 -47.02
N ARG A 157 3.13 -27.41 -46.73
CA ARG A 157 4.20 -27.12 -47.71
C ARG A 157 5.01 -28.36 -48.07
N GLU A 158 5.25 -29.26 -47.13
CA GLU A 158 5.92 -30.54 -47.38
C GLU A 158 5.02 -31.49 -48.18
N THR A 159 3.75 -31.62 -47.78
CA THR A 159 2.77 -32.43 -48.52
C THR A 159 2.63 -31.99 -49.99
N SER A 160 2.61 -30.67 -50.23
CA SER A 160 2.56 -30.11 -51.59
C SER A 160 3.83 -30.37 -52.40
N ARG A 161 4.99 -30.53 -51.75
CA ARG A 161 6.26 -30.90 -52.38
C ARG A 161 6.33 -32.39 -52.71
N GLU A 162 5.76 -33.25 -51.86
CA GLU A 162 5.64 -34.70 -52.08
C GLU A 162 4.77 -35.02 -53.31
N THR A 163 3.69 -34.25 -53.52
CA THR A 163 2.77 -34.43 -54.66
C THR A 163 3.26 -33.78 -55.97
N ALA A 164 4.41 -33.11 -55.98
CA ALA A 164 4.97 -32.54 -57.19
C ALA A 164 5.57 -33.65 -58.09
N PRO A 165 5.28 -33.70 -59.41
CA PRO A 165 5.79 -34.75 -60.26
C PRO A 165 7.33 -34.72 -60.33
N PRO A 166 8.01 -35.86 -60.57
CA PRO A 166 9.46 -35.90 -60.68
C PRO A 166 9.90 -34.96 -61.79
N LYS A 167 10.83 -34.05 -61.50
CA LYS A 167 11.54 -33.35 -62.56
C LYS A 167 12.44 -34.36 -63.25
N ASP A 168 11.97 -34.92 -64.35
CA ASP A 168 12.74 -35.78 -65.22
C ASP A 168 14.06 -35.08 -65.60
N ALA A 169 15.15 -35.78 -65.32
CA ALA A 169 16.46 -35.47 -65.87
C ALA A 169 16.44 -35.76 -67.39
N GLY A 170 16.75 -34.76 -68.20
CA GLY A 170 16.93 -34.89 -69.65
C GLY A 170 17.59 -33.63 -70.24
N PRO A 171 18.30 -33.74 -71.38
CA PRO A 171 19.75 -33.57 -71.41
C PRO A 171 20.23 -32.16 -71.81
N VAL A 172 21.47 -31.88 -71.44
CA VAL A 172 22.30 -30.82 -72.00
C VAL A 172 22.47 -31.03 -73.52
N ASP A 173 21.98 -30.08 -74.32
CA ASP A 173 22.83 -29.39 -75.33
C ASP A 173 22.19 -28.10 -75.89
N ALA A 174 23.07 -27.30 -76.49
CA ALA A 174 23.03 -25.88 -76.83
C ALA A 174 21.91 -25.31 -77.73
N GLY A 175 21.68 -23.99 -77.59
CA GLY A 175 21.28 -23.15 -78.73
C GLY A 175 20.33 -21.97 -78.44
N ALA A 176 20.89 -20.76 -78.50
CA ALA A 176 20.28 -19.50 -78.98
C ALA A 176 19.25 -18.70 -78.13
N GLU A 177 19.73 -17.50 -77.78
CA GLU A 177 19.08 -16.18 -77.87
C GLU A 177 18.08 -15.69 -76.81
N THR A 178 18.42 -14.49 -76.31
CA THR A 178 17.71 -13.60 -75.40
C THR A 178 16.58 -12.86 -76.12
N PRO A 179 15.52 -12.41 -75.42
CA PRO A 179 15.37 -10.96 -75.33
C PRO A 179 15.03 -10.43 -73.94
N ALA A 180 15.58 -9.24 -73.70
CA ALA A 180 15.58 -8.48 -72.46
C ALA A 180 14.19 -7.97 -72.04
N LYS A 181 13.93 -7.97 -70.73
CA LYS A 181 12.88 -7.14 -70.10
C LYS A 181 13.38 -5.70 -70.05
N GLY A 182 12.65 -4.80 -70.70
CA GLY A 182 12.93 -3.36 -70.73
C GLY A 182 12.73 -2.67 -69.37
N PRO A 183 13.31 -1.46 -69.20
CA PRO A 183 13.25 -0.70 -67.97
C PRO A 183 11.94 0.10 -67.89
N VAL A 184 11.29 0.13 -66.72
CA VAL A 184 10.22 1.08 -66.43
C VAL A 184 10.85 2.31 -65.79
N THR A 185 10.86 3.40 -66.54
CA THR A 185 11.33 4.74 -66.14
C THR A 185 10.19 5.55 -65.51
N PHE A 186 10.42 6.12 -64.32
CA PHE A 186 9.63 7.21 -63.76
C PHE A 186 10.44 8.52 -63.82
N PRO A 187 9.82 9.70 -64.08
CA PRO A 187 10.55 10.93 -64.34
C PRO A 187 11.21 11.54 -63.10
N GLN A 188 12.49 11.92 -63.22
CA GLN A 188 13.19 12.82 -62.29
C GLN A 188 12.85 14.29 -62.61
N GLY A 189 12.27 15.00 -61.64
CA GLY A 189 12.23 16.47 -61.62
C GLY A 189 13.42 17.03 -60.84
N LYS A 190 14.17 17.94 -61.45
CA LYS A 190 15.36 18.60 -60.89
C LYS A 190 15.02 19.60 -59.76
N THR A 191 16.02 19.75 -58.91
CA THR A 191 16.19 20.59 -57.71
C THR A 191 16.53 22.06 -58.00
N GLU A 192 16.52 22.83 -56.89
CA GLU A 192 17.11 24.16 -56.61
C GLU A 192 16.08 25.30 -56.52
N SER A 193 16.07 26.18 -55.51
CA SER A 193 17.13 26.63 -54.61
C SER A 193 16.56 27.37 -53.39
N GLY A 194 17.24 27.23 -52.24
CA GLY A 194 17.38 28.22 -51.16
C GLY A 194 16.17 28.43 -50.23
N ASP A 195 16.31 28.72 -48.94
CA ASP A 195 17.45 28.81 -48.04
C ASP A 195 16.83 28.97 -46.62
N THR A 196 17.57 28.52 -45.61
CA THR A 196 17.56 28.97 -44.21
C THR A 196 16.34 28.79 -43.29
N ALA A 197 16.68 28.36 -42.06
CA ALA A 197 16.05 28.66 -40.78
C ALA A 197 14.67 28.01 -40.52
N GLU A 198 14.47 27.14 -39.55
CA GLU A 198 14.64 27.29 -38.10
C GLU A 198 13.29 26.85 -37.50
N VAL A 199 13.37 25.88 -36.60
CA VAL A 199 12.56 25.72 -35.38
C VAL A 199 11.19 26.43 -35.36
N THR A 200 10.11 25.66 -35.19
CA THR A 200 9.12 25.78 -34.07
C THR A 200 7.73 25.32 -34.53
N ALA A 201 7.21 24.27 -33.88
CA ALA A 201 5.78 23.94 -33.89
C ALA A 201 5.01 24.86 -32.92
N PRO A 202 3.83 25.42 -33.27
CA PRO A 202 2.87 25.89 -32.29
C PRO A 202 1.69 24.90 -32.21
N ARG A 203 0.98 24.69 -31.11
CA ARG A 203 1.12 25.01 -29.69
C ARG A 203 -0.10 24.32 -29.07
N LYS A 204 0.10 23.36 -28.15
CA LYS A 204 -1.01 22.80 -27.35
C LYS A 204 -1.58 23.92 -26.46
N THR A 205 -2.85 24.22 -26.61
CA THR A 205 -3.59 25.15 -25.76
C THR A 205 -3.76 24.56 -24.36
N ARG A 206 -3.17 25.24 -23.37
CA ARG A 206 -3.30 24.98 -21.93
C ARG A 206 -4.39 25.90 -21.36
N PRO A 207 -5.33 25.41 -20.53
CA PRO A 207 -6.24 26.27 -19.80
C PRO A 207 -5.52 27.03 -18.68
N ARG A 208 -5.85 28.33 -18.58
CA ARG A 208 -5.24 29.36 -17.74
C ARG A 208 -5.84 29.30 -16.32
N ARG A 209 -4.97 29.23 -15.30
CA ARG A 209 -5.29 29.36 -13.88
C ARG A 209 -5.70 30.82 -13.57
N PRO A 210 -6.77 31.08 -12.79
CA PRO A 210 -7.08 32.44 -12.35
C PRO A 210 -6.16 32.89 -11.21
N ALA A 211 -5.87 34.19 -11.23
CA ALA A 211 -4.89 34.89 -10.41
C ALA A 211 -5.40 35.19 -8.98
N ARG A 212 -4.43 35.30 -8.07
CA ARG A 212 -4.56 35.76 -6.68
C ARG A 212 -4.52 37.30 -6.64
N PRO A 213 -5.35 38.00 -5.83
CA PRO A 213 -5.15 39.42 -5.57
C PRO A 213 -4.04 39.66 -4.54
N VAL A 214 -3.23 40.69 -4.78
CA VAL A 214 -2.20 41.25 -3.88
C VAL A 214 -2.53 42.73 -3.68
N GLY A 215 -2.35 43.20 -2.44
CA GLY A 215 -2.49 44.59 -1.96
C GLY A 215 -3.32 44.61 -0.68
N ASP A 216 -2.89 45.08 0.49
CA ASP A 216 -1.90 46.12 0.77
C ASP A 216 -1.17 45.87 2.10
N ALA A 217 0.11 46.24 2.12
CA ALA A 217 0.92 46.41 3.32
C ALA A 217 1.09 47.92 3.57
N GLN A 218 0.87 48.36 4.81
CA GLN A 218 1.43 49.61 5.31
C GLN A 218 2.05 49.39 6.70
N ASP A 219 3.27 49.92 6.80
CA ASP A 219 4.19 50.02 7.93
C ASP A 219 3.59 50.71 9.17
N THR A 220 4.06 50.32 10.37
CA THR A 220 5.00 51.13 11.19
C THR A 220 5.27 50.47 12.56
N THR A 221 6.47 50.72 13.06
CA THR A 221 7.26 50.05 14.12
C THR A 221 7.07 50.70 15.53
N PRO A 222 7.94 50.48 16.54
CA PRO A 222 7.96 49.46 17.61
C PRO A 222 7.69 49.99 19.05
N GLY A 223 7.48 49.08 20.01
CA GLY A 223 7.63 49.39 21.45
C GLY A 223 7.54 48.16 22.38
N SER A 224 8.68 47.76 22.94
CA SER A 224 8.80 46.98 24.21
C SER A 224 8.91 47.99 25.39
N PRO A 225 9.05 47.62 26.70
CA PRO A 225 9.21 46.29 27.35
C PRO A 225 8.46 46.13 28.72
N VAL A 226 8.90 45.15 29.53
CA VAL A 226 8.71 44.92 31.01
C VAL A 226 7.33 44.37 31.43
N ASP A 227 7.17 43.25 32.16
CA ASP A 227 7.82 42.86 33.42
C ASP A 227 8.07 41.35 33.59
N ALA A 228 9.29 41.03 34.07
CA ALA A 228 9.57 39.93 34.96
C ALA A 228 10.16 40.52 36.26
N PRO A 229 9.92 39.88 37.41
CA PRO A 229 11.04 39.56 38.30
C PRO A 229 10.96 38.08 38.74
N SER A 230 12.01 37.29 38.60
CA SER A 230 13.21 37.20 39.47
C SER A 230 12.95 36.57 40.85
N ALA A 231 13.26 35.27 40.93
CA ALA A 231 14.18 34.62 41.87
C ALA A 231 14.01 34.70 43.40
N SER A 232 14.59 33.66 44.03
CA SER A 232 14.93 33.47 45.45
C SER A 232 13.81 32.85 46.29
N SER A 233 13.98 31.75 47.04
CA SER A 233 15.16 31.32 47.81
C SER A 233 14.99 29.88 48.32
N ALA A 234 15.99 29.02 48.10
CA ALA A 234 16.41 28.02 49.09
C ALA A 234 17.34 28.73 50.11
N PRO A 235 17.55 28.20 51.34
CA PRO A 235 18.59 27.17 51.50
C PRO A 235 18.38 26.14 52.65
N SER A 236 19.13 25.02 52.56
CA SER A 236 19.91 24.29 53.60
C SER A 236 19.31 24.04 55.00
N SER A 237 19.56 22.98 55.78
CA SER A 237 20.34 21.74 55.74
C SER A 237 20.35 21.21 57.19
N SER A 238 20.30 19.88 57.42
CA SER A 238 20.99 19.16 58.52
C SER A 238 20.39 17.74 58.61
N SER A 239 21.11 16.69 58.21
CA SER A 239 22.02 15.87 59.07
C SER A 239 21.26 15.09 60.15
N ALA A 240 21.55 13.85 60.54
CA ALA A 240 22.49 12.80 60.17
C ALA A 240 22.05 11.50 60.89
N SER A 241 22.75 10.41 60.59
CA SER A 241 23.15 9.34 61.53
C SER A 241 22.54 7.94 61.37
N ALA A 242 23.41 7.10 60.81
CA ALA A 242 23.70 5.70 61.11
C ALA A 242 23.02 5.01 62.31
N GLY A 243 22.70 3.73 62.12
CA GLY A 243 22.34 2.83 63.22
C GLY A 243 22.07 1.39 62.80
N LYS A 244 23.14 0.62 62.54
CA LYS A 244 23.16 -0.84 62.40
C LYS A 244 22.57 -1.54 63.63
N ARG A 245 21.76 -2.60 63.46
CA ARG A 245 21.79 -3.84 64.26
C ARG A 245 20.82 -4.94 63.78
N ASP A 246 21.39 -6.12 63.60
CA ASP A 246 20.75 -7.44 63.58
C ASP A 246 19.85 -7.69 64.81
N ARG A 247 18.81 -8.53 64.63
CA ARG A 247 18.62 -9.73 65.47
C ARG A 247 17.50 -10.64 64.95
N LEU A 248 17.85 -11.91 64.74
CA LEU A 248 16.98 -13.08 64.75
C LEU A 248 16.20 -13.20 66.08
N VAL A 249 14.96 -13.69 66.04
CA VAL A 249 14.41 -14.66 67.00
C VAL A 249 13.40 -15.58 66.31
N ALA A 250 13.61 -16.88 66.49
CA ALA A 250 12.75 -17.97 66.06
C ALA A 250 11.67 -18.31 67.11
N GLY A 251 10.55 -18.88 66.64
CA GLY A 251 9.87 -20.01 67.29
C GLY A 251 8.94 -19.72 68.48
N GLY A 252 7.66 -20.09 68.32
CA GLY A 252 6.71 -20.22 69.42
C GLY A 252 5.45 -20.96 68.96
N ARG A 253 5.15 -22.10 69.59
CA ARG A 253 4.21 -23.15 69.19
C ARG A 253 2.87 -23.04 69.97
N LYS A 254 1.81 -23.65 69.39
CA LYS A 254 0.60 -24.24 70.01
C LYS A 254 -0.43 -23.26 70.62
N ALA A 255 -1.73 -23.55 70.73
CA ALA A 255 -2.68 -24.56 70.26
C ALA A 255 -4.08 -24.14 70.79
N THR A 256 -5.17 -24.55 70.16
CA THR A 256 -6.52 -24.79 70.75
C THR A 256 -7.39 -25.33 69.60
N THR A 257 -7.62 -26.64 69.54
CA THR A 257 -8.82 -27.35 70.03
C THR A 257 -10.12 -26.70 69.55
N ASP A 258 -10.75 -27.33 68.58
CA ASP A 258 -12.21 -27.44 68.62
C ASP A 258 -12.66 -28.81 68.12
N THR A 259 -13.81 -29.22 68.63
CA THR A 259 -14.30 -30.57 68.85
C THR A 259 -15.56 -30.75 68.01
N ASP A 260 -15.74 -31.87 67.28
CA ASP A 260 -17.07 -32.43 67.01
C ASP A 260 -17.02 -33.82 66.33
N PRO A 261 -18.09 -34.64 66.34
CA PRO A 261 -18.01 -36.05 66.68
C PRO A 261 -18.46 -36.95 65.51
N GLY A 262 -18.15 -38.24 65.63
CA GLY A 262 -18.59 -39.28 64.70
C GLY A 262 -17.89 -40.59 65.00
#